data_AF-A0A1Q7PZ76-F1
#
_entry.id   AF-A0A1Q7PZ76-F1
#
_cell.length_a   1.000
_cell.length_b   1.000
_cell.length_c   1.000
_cell.angle_alpha   90.00
_cell.angle_beta   90.00
_cell.angle_gamma   90.00
#
_symmetry.space_group_name_H-M   'P 1'
#
loop_
_entity.id
_entity.type
_entity.pdbx_description
1 polymer ?
#
loop_
_entity_poly.entity_id
_entity_poly.type
_entity_poly.pdbx_seq_one_letter_code
_entity_poly.pdbx_strand_id
1 'polypeptide(L)'
;MSKRDLISIQKQLVHYDDAREAVLSLSRTATRLAGSSILEIHRGDMESASSTLHKVEQTLSKIEILSNDFSEFKSSSGVVVAFQEYVEAMTLRSFAQSERIPTISELKTDNRSYGPEFASKRRSEKGGKASGSDGRHIRRSSDSRTHIDNSHFQGQDGR
;
A
#
# COMPACT_ATOMS: atom_id res chain seq x y z
N MET A 1 18.92 14.01 -43.52
CA MET A 1 18.53 12.65 -43.07
C MET A 1 18.65 11.71 -44.25
N SER A 2 19.13 10.49 -44.04
CA SER A 2 19.21 9.44 -45.06
C SER A 2 17.93 8.60 -45.13
N LYS A 3 17.76 7.86 -46.23
CA LYS A 3 16.65 6.91 -46.39
C LYS A 3 16.68 5.79 -45.34
N ARG A 4 17.85 5.46 -44.76
CA ARG A 4 17.97 4.47 -43.68
C ARG A 4 17.41 5.02 -42.37
N ASP A 5 17.73 6.27 -42.05
CA ASP A 5 17.27 6.96 -40.84
C ASP A 5 15.73 6.99 -40.80
N LEU A 6 15.11 7.36 -41.92
CA LEU A 6 13.65 7.40 -42.07
C LEU A 6 13.00 6.02 -41.82
N ILE A 7 13.58 4.95 -42.37
CA ILE A 7 13.09 3.57 -42.17
C ILE A 7 13.28 3.14 -40.70
N SER A 8 14.36 3.57 -40.03
CA SER A 8 14.58 3.29 -38.61
C SER A 8 13.55 3.99 -37.73
N ILE A 9 13.31 5.28 -37.96
CA ILE A 9 12.33 6.09 -37.23
C ILE A 9 10.92 5.53 -37.44
N GLN A 10 10.56 5.16 -38.67
CA GLN A 10 9.26 4.54 -38.96
C GLN A 10 9.05 3.25 -38.18
N LYS A 11 10.07 2.39 -38.09
CA LYS A 11 9.99 1.14 -37.29
C LYS A 11 9.86 1.41 -35.79
N GLN A 12 10.59 2.40 -35.26
CA GLN A 12 10.50 2.78 -33.85
C GLN A 12 9.13 3.35 -33.49
N LEU A 13 8.53 4.17 -34.37
CA LEU A 13 7.21 4.75 -34.16
C LEU A 13 6.11 3.67 -34.17
N VAL A 14 6.13 2.75 -35.14
CA VAL A 14 5.17 1.62 -35.17
C VAL A 14 5.30 0.75 -33.91
N HIS A 15 6.53 0.42 -33.49
CA HIS A 15 6.75 -0.36 -32.27
C HIS A 15 6.24 0.35 -31.00
N TYR A 16 6.40 1.67 -30.93
CA TYR A 16 5.87 2.49 -29.84
C TYR A 16 4.33 2.49 -29.82
N ASP A 17 3.69 2.71 -30.96
CA ASP A 17 2.22 2.76 -31.07
C ASP A 17 1.59 1.39 -30.76
N ASP A 18 2.15 0.30 -31.30
CA ASP A 18 1.72 -1.09 -30.99
C ASP A 18 1.82 -1.39 -29.49
N ALA A 19 2.95 -1.08 -28.87
CA ALA A 19 3.18 -1.30 -27.44
C ALA A 19 2.26 -0.41 -26.56
N ARG A 20 2.01 0.83 -26.99
CA ARG A 20 1.14 1.78 -26.30
C ARG A 20 -0.33 1.32 -26.28
N GLU A 21 -0.88 0.89 -27.41
CA GLU A 21 -2.24 0.38 -27.47
C GLU A 21 -2.38 -0.98 -26.75
N ALA A 22 -1.35 -1.82 -26.78
CA ALA A 22 -1.30 -3.03 -25.95
C ALA A 22 -1.37 -2.69 -24.45
N VAL A 23 -0.57 -1.73 -23.96
CA VAL A 23 -0.62 -1.26 -22.56
C VAL A 23 -1.99 -0.68 -22.19
N LEU A 24 -2.61 0.13 -23.06
CA LEU A 24 -3.94 0.69 -22.81
C LEU A 24 -5.02 -0.40 -22.71
N SER A 25 -4.97 -1.41 -23.58
CA SER A 25 -5.90 -2.55 -23.58
C SER A 25 -5.72 -3.45 -22.33
N LEU A 26 -4.47 -3.76 -21.97
CA LEU A 26 -4.15 -4.52 -20.76
C LEU A 26 -4.55 -3.76 -19.49
N SER A 27 -4.35 -2.44 -19.44
CA SER A 27 -4.71 -1.60 -18.29
C SER A 27 -6.22 -1.69 -17.99
N ARG A 28 -7.06 -1.45 -19.01
CA ARG A 28 -8.52 -1.58 -18.89
C ARG A 28 -8.94 -2.99 -18.47
N THR A 29 -8.21 -4.01 -18.95
CA THR A 29 -8.46 -5.42 -18.60
C THR A 29 -8.12 -5.71 -17.13
N ALA A 30 -6.99 -5.22 -16.63
CA ALA A 30 -6.59 -5.35 -15.23
C ALA A 30 -7.56 -4.63 -14.28
N THR A 31 -7.91 -3.36 -14.55
CA THR A 31 -8.92 -2.61 -13.79
C THR A 31 -10.25 -3.37 -13.71
N ARG A 32 -10.79 -3.84 -14.85
CA ARG A 32 -12.05 -4.59 -14.88
C ARG A 32 -11.97 -5.89 -14.09
N LEU A 33 -10.84 -6.61 -14.15
CA LEU A 33 -10.64 -7.85 -13.40
C LEU A 33 -10.50 -7.58 -11.89
N ALA A 34 -9.79 -6.54 -11.46
CA ALA A 34 -9.69 -6.15 -10.06
C ALA A 34 -11.05 -5.72 -9.47
N GLY A 35 -11.81 -4.89 -10.18
CA GLY A 35 -13.20 -4.57 -9.79
C GLY A 35 -14.12 -5.81 -9.77
N SER A 36 -13.84 -6.83 -10.60
CA SER A 36 -14.55 -8.12 -10.54
C SER A 36 -14.20 -8.90 -9.27
N SER A 37 -12.91 -8.99 -8.91
CA SER A 37 -12.50 -9.70 -7.68
C SER A 37 -12.95 -8.97 -6.42
N ILE A 38 -13.04 -7.64 -6.39
CA ILE A 38 -13.66 -6.87 -5.30
C ILE A 38 -15.12 -7.32 -5.07
N LEU A 39 -15.91 -7.48 -6.15
CA LEU A 39 -17.28 -7.99 -6.06
C LEU A 39 -17.37 -9.47 -5.68
N GLU A 40 -16.40 -10.29 -6.06
CA GLU A 40 -16.29 -11.70 -5.64
C GLU A 40 -15.97 -11.80 -4.13
N ILE A 41 -15.02 -11.00 -3.64
CA ILE A 41 -14.66 -10.88 -2.21
C ILE A 41 -15.86 -10.43 -1.37
N HIS A 42 -16.58 -9.39 -1.80
CA HIS A 42 -17.79 -8.90 -1.11
C HIS A 42 -18.91 -9.93 -1.02
N ARG A 43 -18.92 -10.96 -1.86
CA ARG A 43 -19.90 -12.06 -1.85
C ARG A 43 -19.42 -13.29 -1.06
N GLY A 44 -18.18 -13.27 -0.55
CA GLY A 44 -17.55 -14.42 0.11
C GLY A 44 -16.92 -15.44 -0.85
N ASP A 45 -16.92 -15.20 -2.16
CA ASP A 45 -16.38 -16.12 -3.16
C ASP A 45 -14.85 -15.94 -3.30
N MET A 46 -14.12 -16.46 -2.30
CA MET A 46 -12.67 -16.35 -2.21
C MET A 46 -11.93 -17.16 -3.29
N GLU A 47 -12.56 -18.20 -3.84
CA GLU A 47 -11.98 -19.04 -4.90
C GLU A 47 -12.02 -18.33 -6.25
N SER A 48 -13.19 -17.80 -6.65
CA SER A 48 -13.29 -16.95 -7.85
C SER A 48 -12.40 -15.72 -7.70
N ALA A 49 -12.44 -15.03 -6.55
CA ALA A 49 -11.60 -13.86 -6.28
C ALA A 49 -10.11 -14.17 -6.44
N SER A 50 -9.62 -15.30 -5.93
CA SER A 50 -8.21 -15.69 -6.05
C SER A 50 -7.84 -16.06 -7.50
N SER A 51 -8.75 -16.74 -8.22
CA SER A 51 -8.60 -17.02 -9.66
C SER A 51 -8.58 -15.74 -10.51
N THR A 52 -9.40 -14.75 -10.17
CA THR A 52 -9.49 -13.46 -10.85
C THR A 52 -8.28 -12.57 -10.54
N LEU A 53 -7.83 -12.49 -9.29
CA LEU A 53 -6.62 -11.77 -8.89
C LEU A 53 -5.36 -12.30 -9.60
N HIS A 54 -5.23 -13.61 -9.76
CA HIS A 54 -4.09 -14.15 -10.51
C HIS A 54 -4.09 -13.71 -11.99
N LYS A 55 -5.27 -13.51 -12.61
CA LYS A 55 -5.39 -12.94 -13.96
C LYS A 55 -5.02 -11.44 -13.97
N VAL A 56 -5.25 -10.71 -12.87
CA VAL A 56 -4.76 -9.34 -12.69
C VAL A 56 -3.23 -9.33 -12.63
N GLU A 57 -2.60 -10.15 -11.78
CA GLU A 57 -1.14 -10.27 -11.70
C GLU A 57 -0.51 -10.56 -13.07
N GLN A 58 -1.04 -11.54 -13.81
CA GLN A 58 -0.59 -11.89 -15.16
C GLN A 58 -0.78 -10.75 -16.18
N THR A 59 -1.75 -9.86 -15.98
CA THR A 59 -2.02 -8.73 -16.87
C THR A 59 -1.08 -7.56 -16.55
N LEU A 60 -0.86 -7.26 -15.26
CA LEU A 60 0.09 -6.25 -14.79
C LEU A 60 1.54 -6.62 -15.16
N SER A 61 1.92 -7.89 -15.08
CA SER A 61 3.24 -8.37 -15.52
C SER A 61 3.49 -8.14 -17.02
N LYS A 62 2.47 -8.31 -17.88
CA LYS A 62 2.58 -7.99 -19.32
C LYS A 62 2.77 -6.50 -19.57
N ILE A 63 2.07 -5.65 -18.81
CA ILE A 63 2.26 -4.20 -18.85
C ILE A 63 3.70 -3.84 -18.45
N GLU A 64 4.23 -4.43 -17.37
CA GLU A 64 5.60 -4.17 -16.92
C GLU A 64 6.63 -4.55 -17.99
N ILE A 65 6.48 -5.71 -18.64
CA ILE A 65 7.35 -6.16 -19.73
C ILE A 65 7.34 -5.18 -20.90
N LEU A 66 6.15 -4.80 -21.39
CA LEU A 66 6.01 -3.81 -22.49
C LEU A 66 6.55 -2.42 -22.12
N SER A 67 6.53 -2.08 -20.83
CA SER A 67 6.99 -0.79 -20.33
C SER A 67 8.49 -0.76 -19.98
N ASN A 68 9.25 -1.81 -20.34
CA ASN A 68 10.71 -1.80 -20.22
C ASN A 68 11.39 -1.11 -21.43
N ASP A 69 10.79 -1.20 -22.62
CA ASP A 69 11.25 -0.46 -23.80
C ASP A 69 10.84 1.03 -23.74
N PHE A 70 9.71 1.31 -23.08
CA PHE A 70 9.11 2.66 -22.96
C PHE A 70 8.67 2.93 -21.52
N SER A 71 9.57 3.53 -20.74
CA SER A 71 9.41 3.75 -19.29
C SER A 71 8.19 4.59 -18.90
N GLU A 72 7.77 5.50 -19.77
CA GLU A 72 6.62 6.41 -19.62
C GLU A 72 5.29 5.66 -19.46
N PHE A 73 5.18 4.44 -20.00
CA PHE A 73 3.99 3.61 -19.88
C PHE A 73 3.71 3.21 -18.43
N LYS A 74 4.75 3.01 -17.60
CA LYS A 74 4.62 2.69 -16.16
C LYS A 74 3.91 3.81 -15.37
N SER A 75 3.96 5.04 -15.87
CA SER A 75 3.30 6.24 -15.30
C SER A 75 2.01 6.65 -16.02
N SER A 76 1.55 5.89 -17.02
CA SER A 76 0.31 6.21 -17.73
C SER A 76 -0.92 6.01 -16.82
N SER A 77 -1.93 6.88 -16.96
CA SER A 77 -3.07 6.94 -16.03
C SER A 77 -3.84 5.62 -15.93
N GLY A 78 -4.00 4.90 -17.05
CA GLY A 78 -4.62 3.57 -17.06
C GLY A 78 -3.83 2.52 -16.24
N VAL A 79 -2.50 2.54 -16.33
CA VAL A 79 -1.62 1.64 -15.57
C VAL A 79 -1.68 1.96 -14.08
N VAL A 80 -1.64 3.26 -13.72
CA VAL A 80 -1.75 3.71 -12.32
C VAL A 80 -3.07 3.26 -11.69
N VAL A 81 -4.21 3.44 -12.39
CA VAL A 81 -5.53 2.98 -11.92
C VAL A 81 -5.56 1.45 -11.81
N ALA A 82 -5.02 0.71 -12.78
CA ALA A 82 -4.97 -0.76 -12.74
C ALA A 82 -4.18 -1.31 -11.54
N PHE A 83 -3.08 -0.66 -11.16
CA PHE A 83 -2.32 -1.04 -9.95
C PHE A 83 -3.03 -0.61 -8.66
N GLN A 84 -3.74 0.53 -8.64
CA GLN A 84 -4.52 0.97 -7.47
C GLN A 84 -5.68 0.01 -7.16
N GLU A 85 -6.45 -0.37 -8.19
CA GLU A 85 -7.55 -1.34 -8.08
C GLU A 85 -7.04 -2.72 -7.62
N TYR A 86 -5.89 -3.17 -8.13
CA TYR A 86 -5.24 -4.40 -7.66
C TYR A 86 -4.82 -4.33 -6.18
N VAL A 87 -4.27 -3.19 -5.73
CA VAL A 87 -3.92 -2.94 -4.33
C VAL A 87 -5.16 -2.95 -3.44
N GLU A 88 -6.26 -2.35 -3.88
CA GLU A 88 -7.53 -2.35 -3.16
C GLU A 88 -8.09 -3.78 -3.04
N ALA A 89 -8.17 -4.52 -4.15
CA ALA A 89 -8.66 -5.90 -4.17
C ALA A 89 -7.82 -6.84 -3.27
N MET A 90 -6.48 -6.72 -3.30
CA MET A 90 -5.59 -7.49 -2.44
C MET A 90 -5.71 -7.09 -0.95
N THR A 91 -5.91 -5.80 -0.67
CA THR A 91 -6.14 -5.29 0.69
C THR A 91 -7.47 -5.79 1.25
N LEU A 92 -8.54 -5.72 0.45
CA LEU A 92 -9.87 -6.21 0.81
C LEU A 92 -9.87 -7.72 1.06
N ARG A 93 -9.17 -8.51 0.22
CA ARG A 93 -8.99 -9.96 0.41
C ARG A 93 -8.24 -10.27 1.71
N SER A 94 -7.14 -9.57 1.98
CA SER A 94 -6.36 -9.72 3.22
C SER A 94 -7.21 -9.41 4.45
N PHE A 95 -8.01 -8.34 4.41
CA PHE A 95 -8.92 -7.97 5.48
C PHE A 95 -10.05 -9.01 5.66
N ALA A 96 -10.71 -9.45 4.58
CA ALA A 96 -11.76 -10.45 4.63
C ALA A 96 -11.29 -11.84 5.12
N GLN A 97 -9.99 -12.15 4.98
CA GLN A 97 -9.41 -13.42 5.43
C GLN A 97 -8.75 -13.37 6.81
N SER A 98 -8.37 -12.19 7.32
CA SER A 98 -7.52 -12.09 8.51
C SER A 98 -7.68 -10.80 9.35
N GLU A 99 -8.68 -9.97 9.04
CA GLU A 99 -8.93 -8.64 9.63
C GLU A 99 -7.72 -7.67 9.56
N ARG A 100 -6.70 -8.01 8.76
CA ARG A 100 -5.42 -7.29 8.69
C ARG A 100 -5.21 -6.62 7.33
N ILE A 101 -4.74 -5.37 7.38
CA ILE A 101 -4.22 -4.63 6.22
C ILE A 101 -2.82 -5.17 5.85
N PRO A 102 -2.55 -5.53 4.58
CA PRO A 102 -1.26 -6.02 4.15
C PRO A 102 -0.24 -4.87 4.01
N THR A 103 1.04 -5.20 4.13
CA THR A 103 2.14 -4.25 3.90
C THR A 103 2.43 -4.08 2.40
N ILE A 104 3.06 -2.97 2.02
CA ILE A 104 3.43 -2.69 0.62
C ILE A 104 4.29 -3.82 0.02
N SER A 105 5.17 -4.42 0.81
CA SER A 105 6.00 -5.57 0.39
C SER A 105 5.19 -6.83 0.09
N GLU A 106 4.08 -7.06 0.81
CA GLU A 106 3.16 -8.19 0.57
C GLU A 106 2.29 -7.96 -0.68
N LEU A 107 1.99 -6.69 -1.00
CA LEU A 107 1.22 -6.29 -2.18
C LEU A 107 2.00 -6.40 -3.50
N LYS A 108 3.33 -6.65 -3.46
CA LYS A 108 4.25 -6.71 -4.63
C LYS A 108 4.30 -5.45 -5.50
N THR A 109 3.69 -4.34 -5.09
CA THR A 109 3.70 -3.09 -5.85
C THR A 109 4.95 -2.27 -5.56
N ASP A 110 5.67 -1.83 -6.60
CA ASP A 110 6.73 -0.84 -6.45
C ASP A 110 6.16 0.46 -5.85
N ASN A 111 6.97 1.14 -5.04
CA ASN A 111 6.66 2.28 -4.19
C ASN A 111 6.24 3.56 -4.97
N ARG A 112 6.04 3.44 -6.29
CA ARG A 112 5.66 4.50 -7.24
C ARG A 112 4.16 4.56 -7.52
N SER A 113 3.41 3.47 -7.25
CA SER A 113 1.95 3.44 -7.53
C SER A 113 1.11 4.26 -6.53
N TYR A 114 1.71 4.65 -5.40
CA TYR A 114 1.13 5.62 -4.47
C TYR A 114 1.61 7.02 -4.86
N GLY A 115 0.70 7.86 -5.35
CA GLY A 115 1.02 9.24 -5.75
C GLY A 115 1.55 10.10 -4.59
N PRO A 116 2.19 11.25 -4.90
CA PRO A 116 2.84 12.12 -3.90
C PRO A 116 1.90 12.65 -2.80
N GLU A 117 0.59 12.61 -3.04
CA GLU A 117 -0.47 12.92 -2.08
C GLU A 117 -0.39 12.05 -0.79
N PHE A 118 -0.13 10.74 -0.93
CA PHE A 118 0.04 9.84 0.22
C PHE A 118 1.38 10.04 0.94
N ALA A 119 2.42 10.49 0.22
CA ALA A 119 3.70 10.82 0.84
C ALA A 119 3.59 12.07 1.75
N SER A 120 2.77 13.05 1.36
CA SER A 120 2.48 14.24 2.16
C SER A 120 1.78 13.90 3.49
N LYS A 121 0.85 12.94 3.49
CA LYS A 121 0.08 12.58 4.69
C LYS A 121 0.96 12.04 5.84
N ARG A 122 2.03 11.31 5.51
CA ARG A 122 3.05 10.83 6.49
C ARG A 122 3.78 11.95 7.25
N ARG A 123 3.79 13.21 6.77
CA ARG A 123 4.40 14.34 7.51
C ARG A 123 3.49 14.89 8.61
N SER A 124 2.17 14.77 8.49
CA SER A 124 1.23 15.25 9.51
C SER A 124 1.22 14.31 10.73
N GLU A 125 1.12 13.00 10.48
CA GLU A 125 0.93 11.99 11.53
C GLU A 125 2.19 11.71 12.36
N LYS A 126 3.39 11.98 11.85
CA LYS A 126 4.65 11.84 12.60
C LYS A 126 4.99 13.03 13.53
N GLY A 127 4.14 14.06 13.59
CA GLY A 127 4.39 15.26 14.39
C GLY A 127 4.12 15.13 15.90
N GLY A 128 3.50 14.04 16.39
CA GLY A 128 2.92 14.05 17.74
C GLY A 128 2.86 12.72 18.48
N LYS A 129 4.01 12.15 18.87
CA LYS A 129 4.26 11.41 20.15
C LYS A 129 5.67 10.78 20.23
N ALA A 130 6.65 11.59 20.65
CA ALA A 130 7.89 11.18 21.34
C ALA A 130 8.54 12.47 21.90
N SER A 131 9.20 12.49 23.06
CA SER A 131 9.52 11.43 24.01
C SER A 131 9.25 11.87 25.46
N GLY A 132 9.14 10.91 26.38
CA GLY A 132 9.24 11.14 27.82
C GLY A 132 10.61 10.71 28.34
N SER A 133 10.96 11.20 29.54
CA SER A 133 12.04 10.72 30.42
C SER A 133 13.44 10.48 29.81
N ASP A 134 14.36 11.41 30.08
CA ASP A 134 15.72 11.02 30.51
C ASP A 134 16.17 11.94 31.67
N GLY A 135 17.06 11.43 32.53
CA GLY A 135 17.23 11.90 33.91
C GLY A 135 18.16 13.10 34.09
N ARG A 136 18.03 13.79 35.24
CA ARG A 136 19.05 14.71 35.76
C ARG A 136 19.08 14.78 37.28
N HIS A 137 20.26 14.53 37.85
CA HIS A 137 20.58 14.67 39.27
C HIS A 137 20.77 16.14 39.67
N ILE A 138 20.03 16.67 40.65
CA ILE A 138 20.42 17.79 41.53
C ILE A 138 19.98 17.46 42.98
N ARG A 139 20.59 18.10 43.98
CA ARG A 139 20.48 17.80 45.44
C ARG A 139 19.74 18.90 46.23
N ARG A 140 19.29 18.54 47.46
CA ARG A 140 18.91 19.43 48.60
C ARG A 140 17.62 20.26 48.41
N SER A 141 16.74 20.48 49.40
CA SER A 141 16.58 20.02 50.81
C SER A 141 15.06 19.83 51.09
N SER A 142 14.40 19.80 52.27
CA SER A 142 14.66 20.23 53.67
C SER A 142 13.72 19.49 54.67
N ASP A 143 13.65 19.96 55.93
CA ASP A 143 12.60 19.69 56.93
C ASP A 143 11.15 19.79 56.38
N SER A 144 10.11 19.17 56.98
CA SER A 144 9.87 19.08 58.44
C SER A 144 8.98 17.90 58.93
N ARG A 145 8.76 17.88 60.26
CA ARG A 145 7.95 16.94 61.10
C ARG A 145 6.46 16.90 60.66
N THR A 146 5.60 15.93 61.01
CA THR A 146 5.47 15.01 62.18
C THR A 146 4.95 13.64 61.73
N HIS A 147 5.33 12.49 62.30
CA HIS A 147 4.89 11.93 63.59
C HIS A 147 3.36 11.91 63.80
N ILE A 148 2.73 10.75 63.66
CA ILE A 148 1.85 10.11 64.66
C ILE A 148 1.63 8.64 64.25
N ASP A 149 1.54 7.78 65.26
CA ASP A 149 1.31 6.33 65.15
C ASP A 149 -0.18 6.02 65.35
N ASN A 150 -0.71 5.00 64.66
CA ASN A 150 -1.74 4.17 65.26
C ASN A 150 -1.78 2.75 64.65
N SER A 151 -2.04 1.77 65.51
CA SER A 151 -2.15 0.35 65.16
C SER A 151 -3.60 -0.15 65.29
N HIS A 152 -3.80 -1.47 65.16
CA HIS A 152 -5.08 -2.18 65.30
C HIS A 152 -6.10 -1.92 64.16
N PHE A 153 -7.02 -2.83 63.82
CA PHE A 153 -7.33 -4.15 64.42
C PHE A 153 -7.62 -5.23 63.36
N GLN A 154 -7.70 -6.49 63.79
CA GLN A 154 -8.22 -7.61 63.00
C GLN A 154 -9.77 -7.67 63.09
N GLY A 155 -10.42 -8.46 62.22
CA GLY A 155 -11.71 -9.08 62.61
C GLY A 155 -12.82 -9.15 61.56
N GLN A 156 -12.91 -10.32 60.91
CA GLN A 156 -14.10 -11.18 60.81
C GLN A 156 -15.41 -10.75 60.08
N ASP A 157 -15.94 -11.75 59.36
CA ASP A 157 -17.34 -12.18 59.21
C ASP A 157 -18.39 -11.26 58.54
N GLY A 158 -18.63 -11.56 57.25
CA GLY A 158 -19.69 -12.53 56.93
C GLY A 158 -21.05 -12.00 56.46
N ARG A 159 -21.34 -12.21 55.17
CA ARG A 159 -22.57 -12.84 54.62
C ARG A 159 -22.43 -13.16 53.13
#